data_AF-A0A5N7IV04-F1
#
_entry.id   AF-A0A5N7IV04-F1
#
_cell.length_a   1.000
_cell.length_b   1.000
_cell.length_c   1.000
_cell.angle_alpha   90.00
_cell.angle_beta   90.00
_cell.angle_gamma   90.00
#
_symmetry.space_group_name_H-M   'P 1'
#
loop_
_entity.id
_entity.type
_entity.pdbx_description
1 polymer ?
#
loop_
_entity_poly.entity_id
_entity_poly.type
_entity_poly.pdbx_seq_one_letter_code
_entity_poly.pdbx_strand_id
1 'polypeptide(L)'
;MNKEVKKYVFYTYAIFWILLVLAGIVMMKYKQPWLPKVGFILFSQVPTVVLLIRFKKLCPEITRKAFYRKLFKNKINYKTFSAVTLIMMLLFFMAVAIVKFVYGESFTNLLNLSLKSMAISFSYNFICGPIGEESGWRGFLHPIMEKRYGIIKGSLLIGIIWAMWHIPLWLISGYKGLNLLLYSISFIICVTAFAVIIGIFYKHNNNLFVTMWMHLIFNFSLGLYKGNLLHMFTIFTMLYVVAAMGFVLWEKKQHRISQNSVLVTDLWPR
;
A
#
# COMPACT_ATOMS: atom_id res chain seq x y z
N MET A 1 -21.20 3.96 4.20
CA MET A 1 -20.27 3.18 5.03
C MET A 1 -20.89 2.99 6.41
N ASN A 2 -20.89 1.77 6.98
CA ASN A 2 -21.42 1.48 8.32
C ASN A 2 -20.74 2.38 9.38
N LYS A 3 -21.48 2.82 10.40
CA LYS A 3 -21.00 3.62 11.55
C LYS A 3 -19.73 3.02 12.18
N GLU A 4 -19.68 1.70 12.33
CA GLU A 4 -18.51 1.04 12.95
C GLU A 4 -17.25 1.11 12.07
N VAL A 5 -17.41 1.04 10.75
CA VAL A 5 -16.32 1.18 9.77
C VAL A 5 -15.81 2.64 9.72
N LYS A 6 -16.71 3.63 9.80
CA LYS A 6 -16.31 5.05 9.95
C LYS A 6 -15.49 5.26 11.22
N LYS A 7 -15.94 4.70 12.35
CA LYS A 7 -15.19 4.75 13.61
C LYS A 7 -13.84 4.04 13.49
N TYR A 8 -13.74 2.94 12.73
CA TYR A 8 -12.47 2.23 12.53
C TYR A 8 -11.45 3.18 11.89
N VAL A 9 -11.79 3.79 10.75
CA VAL A 9 -10.93 4.77 10.08
C VAL A 9 -10.58 5.93 11.01
N PHE A 10 -11.57 6.49 11.71
CA PHE A 10 -11.36 7.58 12.66
C PHE A 10 -10.34 7.22 13.75
N TYR A 11 -10.50 6.08 14.44
CA TYR A 11 -9.56 5.68 15.50
C TYR A 11 -8.18 5.33 14.95
N THR A 12 -8.08 4.74 13.76
CA THR A 12 -6.80 4.49 13.09
C THR A 12 -6.03 5.79 12.85
N TYR A 13 -6.72 6.86 12.45
CA TYR A 13 -6.11 8.18 12.31
C TYR A 13 -5.78 8.79 13.68
N ALA A 14 -6.76 8.86 14.59
CA ALA A 14 -6.58 9.51 15.89
C ALA A 14 -5.41 8.90 16.69
N ILE A 15 -5.32 7.57 16.74
CA ILE A 15 -4.24 6.86 17.45
C ILE A 15 -2.89 7.12 16.76
N PHE A 16 -2.83 7.12 15.44
CA PHE A 16 -1.60 7.43 14.70
C PHE A 16 -1.09 8.84 15.04
N TRP A 17 -1.97 9.84 15.02
CA TRP A 17 -1.62 11.23 15.39
C TRP A 17 -1.15 11.34 16.85
N ILE A 18 -1.85 10.69 17.79
CA ILE A 18 -1.45 10.69 19.21
C ILE A 18 -0.06 10.07 19.38
N LEU A 19 0.17 8.89 18.80
CA LEU A 19 1.46 8.20 18.89
C LEU A 19 2.59 9.02 18.27
N LEU A 20 2.33 9.72 17.17
CA LEU A 20 3.32 10.59 16.55
C LEU A 20 3.69 11.77 17.44
N VAL A 21 2.71 12.44 18.05
CA VAL A 21 2.97 13.56 18.97
C VAL A 21 3.78 13.08 20.18
N LEU A 22 3.38 11.96 20.78
CA LEU A 22 4.10 11.36 21.91
C LEU A 22 5.53 11.02 21.53
N ALA A 23 5.74 10.37 20.39
CA ALA A 23 7.07 10.05 19.93
C ALA A 23 7.89 11.29 19.58
N GLY A 24 7.27 12.34 19.04
CA GLY A 24 7.89 13.65 18.83
C GLY A 24 8.46 14.22 20.13
N ILE A 25 7.68 14.19 21.21
CA ILE A 25 8.11 14.64 22.54
C ILE A 25 9.31 13.81 23.04
N VAL A 26 9.24 12.48 22.92
CA VAL A 26 10.34 11.58 23.32
C VAL A 26 11.58 11.85 22.46
N MET A 27 11.42 12.03 21.14
CA MET A 27 12.52 12.32 20.21
C MET A 27 13.21 13.64 20.53
N MET A 28 12.45 14.70 20.85
CA MET A 28 13.02 15.99 21.26
C MET A 28 13.80 15.89 22.57
N LYS A 29 13.32 15.07 23.52
CA LYS A 29 13.96 14.88 24.83
C LYS A 29 15.24 14.06 24.75
N TYR A 30 15.21 12.91 24.08
CA TYR A 30 16.31 11.94 24.13
C TYR A 30 17.27 12.00 22.93
N LYS A 31 16.84 12.58 21.79
CA LYS A 31 17.65 12.81 20.57
C LYS A 31 18.43 11.58 20.07
N GLN A 32 17.92 10.37 20.31
CA GLN A 32 18.57 9.12 19.92
C GLN A 32 18.30 8.79 18.45
N PRO A 33 19.32 8.36 17.67
CA PRO A 33 19.18 8.12 16.22
C PRO A 33 18.32 6.88 15.87
N TRP A 34 18.15 5.95 16.81
CA TRP A 34 17.33 4.75 16.62
C TRP A 34 15.83 5.00 16.89
N LEU A 35 15.51 6.04 17.65
CA LEU A 35 14.16 6.29 18.15
C LEU A 35 13.14 6.58 17.03
N PRO A 36 13.46 7.35 15.96
CA PRO A 36 12.55 7.51 14.83
C PRO A 36 12.20 6.18 14.17
N LYS A 37 13.19 5.29 13.97
CA LYS A 37 12.98 3.98 13.32
C LYS A 37 12.02 3.10 14.12
N VAL A 38 12.18 3.07 15.44
CA VAL A 38 11.26 2.34 16.34
C VAL A 38 9.86 2.97 16.31
N GLY A 39 9.78 4.31 16.33
CA GLY A 39 8.52 5.03 16.18
C GLY A 39 7.75 4.63 14.92
N PHE A 40 8.41 4.68 13.76
CA PHE A 40 7.81 4.27 12.48
C PHE A 40 7.29 2.83 12.50
N ILE A 41 8.06 1.89 13.07
CA ILE A 41 7.60 0.51 13.23
C ILE A 41 6.30 0.47 14.03
N LEU A 42 6.24 1.15 15.18
CA LEU A 42 5.03 1.16 16.02
C LEU A 42 3.84 1.80 15.31
N PHE A 43 4.05 2.92 14.60
CA PHE A 43 2.96 3.62 13.92
C PHE A 43 2.40 2.82 12.75
N SER A 44 3.24 2.07 12.03
CA SER A 44 2.81 1.20 10.93
C SER A 44 1.83 0.10 11.38
N GLN A 45 1.84 -0.27 12.67
CA GLN A 45 0.95 -1.32 13.19
C GLN A 45 -0.46 -0.81 13.53
N VAL A 46 -0.69 0.50 13.55
CA VAL A 46 -1.93 1.10 14.05
C VAL A 46 -3.19 0.56 13.35
N PRO A 47 -3.26 0.42 12.01
CA PRO A 47 -4.46 -0.10 11.35
C PRO A 47 -4.84 -1.51 11.81
N THR A 48 -3.86 -2.40 12.00
CA THR A 48 -4.10 -3.76 12.50
C THR A 48 -4.42 -3.76 14.00
N VAL A 49 -3.72 -2.97 14.80
CA VAL A 49 -4.00 -2.87 16.24
C VAL A 49 -5.43 -2.40 16.50
N VAL A 50 -5.87 -1.34 15.81
CA VAL A 50 -7.26 -0.83 15.94
C VAL A 50 -8.27 -1.88 15.50
N LEU A 51 -7.98 -2.62 14.42
CA LEU A 51 -8.82 -3.73 13.97
C LEU A 51 -8.95 -4.79 15.05
N LEU A 52 -7.84 -5.20 15.66
CA LEU A 52 -7.82 -6.26 16.68
C LEU A 52 -8.50 -5.83 17.97
N ILE A 53 -8.27 -4.61 18.45
CA ILE A 53 -8.94 -4.05 19.63
C ILE A 53 -10.46 -4.02 19.42
N ARG A 54 -10.90 -3.57 18.24
CA ARG A 54 -12.33 -3.40 17.93
C ARG A 54 -12.96 -4.61 17.24
N PHE A 55 -12.25 -5.73 17.17
CA PHE A 55 -12.60 -6.86 16.32
C PHE A 55 -14.03 -7.37 16.55
N LYS A 56 -14.45 -7.56 17.81
CA LYS A 56 -15.81 -8.04 18.14
C LYS A 56 -16.92 -7.10 17.63
N LYS A 57 -16.66 -5.78 17.58
CA LYS A 57 -17.63 -4.79 17.07
C LYS A 57 -17.63 -4.71 15.54
N LEU A 58 -16.48 -4.97 14.91
CA LEU A 58 -16.31 -4.87 13.47
C LEU A 58 -16.72 -6.16 12.73
N CYS A 59 -16.46 -7.31 13.35
CA CYS A 59 -16.66 -8.65 12.81
C CYS A 59 -17.33 -9.55 13.88
N PRO A 60 -18.59 -9.30 14.28
CA PRO A 60 -19.22 -10.03 15.39
C PRO A 60 -19.43 -11.53 15.10
N GLU A 61 -19.67 -11.88 13.83
CA GLU A 61 -20.02 -13.24 13.40
C GLU A 61 -18.83 -14.21 13.30
N ILE A 62 -17.59 -13.72 13.39
CA ILE A 62 -16.40 -14.55 13.18
C ILE A 62 -15.36 -14.32 14.27
N THR A 63 -14.55 -15.33 14.55
CA THR A 63 -13.40 -15.19 15.46
C THR A 63 -12.20 -14.59 14.72
N ARG A 64 -11.25 -14.01 15.48
CA ARG A 64 -9.96 -13.52 14.93
C ARG A 64 -9.21 -14.60 14.16
N LYS A 65 -9.19 -15.83 14.70
CA LYS A 65 -8.58 -17.00 14.05
C LYS A 65 -9.26 -17.34 12.73
N ALA A 66 -10.59 -17.33 12.69
CA ALA A 66 -11.35 -17.58 11.46
C ALA A 66 -11.10 -16.50 10.40
N PHE A 67 -10.99 -15.23 10.81
CA PHE A 67 -10.66 -14.11 9.91
C PHE A 67 -9.30 -14.29 9.26
N TYR A 68 -8.22 -14.49 10.02
CA TYR A 68 -6.90 -14.70 9.43
C TYR A 68 -6.82 -15.99 8.61
N ARG A 69 -7.46 -17.07 9.06
CA ARG A 69 -7.56 -18.31 8.27
C ARG A 69 -8.21 -18.05 6.91
N LYS A 70 -9.22 -17.18 6.84
CA LYS A 70 -9.86 -16.80 5.56
C LYS A 70 -8.89 -16.00 4.67
N LEU A 71 -8.16 -15.05 5.24
CA LEU A 71 -7.24 -14.17 4.49
C LEU A 71 -6.06 -14.91 3.85
N PHE A 72 -5.63 -16.02 4.44
CA PHE A 72 -4.51 -16.83 3.98
C PHE A 72 -4.95 -18.22 3.49
N LYS A 73 -6.24 -18.44 3.23
CA LYS A 73 -6.78 -19.76 2.87
C LYS A 73 -6.19 -20.31 1.56
N ASN A 74 -6.06 -19.45 0.56
CA ASN A 74 -5.64 -19.85 -0.78
C ASN A 74 -4.12 -20.00 -0.85
N LYS A 75 -3.63 -20.99 -1.60
CA LYS A 75 -2.19 -21.11 -1.90
C LYS A 75 -1.72 -19.91 -2.73
N ILE A 76 -0.48 -19.49 -2.52
CA ILE A 76 0.15 -18.45 -3.34
C ILE A 76 0.39 -19.02 -4.74
N ASN A 77 -0.16 -18.36 -5.76
CA ASN A 77 0.15 -18.71 -7.14
C ASN A 77 1.52 -18.13 -7.49
N TYR A 78 2.52 -19.01 -7.68
CA TYR A 78 3.90 -18.61 -7.98
C TYR A 78 4.01 -17.76 -9.25
N LYS A 79 3.17 -18.00 -10.28
CA LYS A 79 3.17 -17.19 -11.51
C LYS A 79 2.76 -15.76 -11.21
N THR A 80 1.67 -15.60 -10.45
CA THR A 80 1.20 -14.27 -10.03
C THR A 80 2.21 -13.58 -9.14
N PHE A 81 2.78 -14.32 -8.17
CA PHE A 81 3.80 -13.82 -7.26
C PHE A 81 5.05 -13.32 -8.01
N SER A 82 5.57 -14.10 -8.95
CA SER A 82 6.70 -13.70 -9.79
C SER A 82 6.34 -12.52 -10.69
N ALA A 83 5.15 -12.53 -11.31
CA ALA A 83 4.70 -11.44 -12.16
C ALA A 83 4.60 -10.11 -11.40
N VAL A 84 3.96 -10.07 -10.22
CA VAL A 84 3.87 -8.84 -9.44
C VAL A 84 5.25 -8.37 -8.98
N THR A 85 6.16 -9.29 -8.66
CA THR A 85 7.55 -8.95 -8.30
C THR A 85 8.26 -8.27 -9.46
N LEU A 86 8.20 -8.88 -10.65
CA LEU A 86 8.84 -8.33 -11.85
C LEU A 86 8.23 -6.98 -12.24
N ILE A 87 6.90 -6.85 -12.22
CA ILE A 87 6.22 -5.59 -12.58
C ILE A 87 6.64 -4.47 -11.61
N MET A 88 6.59 -4.71 -10.29
CA MET A 88 6.95 -3.69 -9.30
C MET A 88 8.44 -3.29 -9.39
N MET A 89 9.34 -4.26 -9.58
CA MET A 89 10.76 -3.99 -9.77
C MET A 89 11.04 -3.25 -11.08
N LEU A 90 10.32 -3.59 -12.16
CA LEU A 90 10.41 -2.88 -13.44
C LEU A 90 9.96 -1.42 -13.30
N LEU A 91 8.83 -1.16 -12.65
CA LEU A 91 8.35 0.20 -12.38
C LEU A 91 9.38 1.01 -11.57
N PHE A 92 10.02 0.38 -10.58
CA PHE A 92 11.07 1.00 -9.79
C PHE A 92 12.29 1.37 -10.62
N PHE A 93 12.91 0.41 -11.33
CA PHE A 93 14.12 0.68 -12.10
C PHE A 93 13.86 1.62 -13.28
N MET A 94 12.68 1.55 -13.90
CA MET A 94 12.26 2.53 -14.91
C MET A 94 12.18 3.93 -14.32
N ALA A 95 11.62 4.10 -13.12
CA ALA A 95 11.59 5.39 -12.45
C ALA A 95 12.99 5.93 -12.17
N VAL A 96 13.91 5.09 -11.66
CA VAL A 96 15.30 5.49 -11.40
C VAL A 96 16.00 5.90 -12.69
N ALA A 97 15.80 5.17 -13.78
CA ALA A 97 16.37 5.51 -15.09
C ALA A 97 15.84 6.86 -15.60
N ILE A 98 14.54 7.13 -15.44
CA ILE A 98 13.95 8.42 -15.81
C ILE A 98 14.48 9.54 -14.92
N VAL A 99 14.58 9.34 -13.60
CA VAL A 99 15.16 10.33 -12.68
C VAL A 99 16.60 10.64 -13.09
N LYS A 100 17.42 9.61 -13.35
CA LYS A 100 18.77 9.79 -13.89
C LYS A 100 18.78 10.64 -15.17
N PHE A 101 17.90 10.33 -16.11
CA PHE A 101 17.88 10.99 -17.41
C PHE A 101 17.45 12.46 -17.29
N VAL A 102 16.39 12.73 -16.52
CA VAL A 102 15.79 14.06 -16.39
C VAL A 102 16.62 14.98 -15.50
N TYR A 103 17.19 14.46 -14.41
CA TYR A 103 17.90 15.26 -13.40
C TYR A 103 19.42 15.13 -13.46
N GLY A 104 19.96 14.35 -14.40
CA GLY A 104 21.41 14.23 -14.62
C GLY A 104 22.17 13.48 -13.52
N GLU A 105 21.48 12.74 -12.64
CA GLU A 105 22.10 12.04 -11.52
C GLU A 105 22.70 10.67 -11.94
N SER A 106 23.80 10.25 -11.32
CA SER A 106 24.38 8.92 -11.56
C SER A 106 23.62 7.82 -10.79
N PHE A 107 23.61 6.60 -11.33
CA PHE A 107 22.98 5.44 -10.64
C PHE A 107 23.57 5.18 -9.25
N THR A 108 24.88 5.39 -9.08
CA THR A 108 25.56 5.20 -7.79
C THR A 108 25.14 6.23 -6.75
N ASN A 109 24.72 7.43 -7.18
CA ASN A 109 24.15 8.45 -6.30
C ASN A 109 22.69 8.16 -5.98
N LEU A 110 21.93 7.64 -6.96
CA LEU A 110 20.51 7.33 -6.79
C LEU A 110 20.24 6.04 -5.99
N LEU A 111 21.13 5.04 -6.04
CA LEU A 111 20.86 3.71 -5.48
C LEU A 111 21.93 3.23 -4.51
N ASN A 112 21.50 2.51 -3.47
CA ASN A 112 22.37 1.71 -2.61
C ASN A 112 21.98 0.22 -2.69
N LEU A 113 22.64 -0.49 -3.61
CA LEU A 113 22.43 -1.92 -3.85
C LEU A 113 23.41 -2.81 -3.07
N SER A 114 24.11 -2.27 -2.06
CA SER A 114 24.95 -3.11 -1.21
C SER A 114 24.08 -4.17 -0.50
N LEU A 115 24.61 -5.38 -0.34
CA LEU A 115 23.90 -6.48 0.33
C LEU A 115 23.42 -6.08 1.72
N LYS A 116 24.23 -5.30 2.44
CA LYS A 116 23.87 -4.72 3.74
C LYS A 116 22.65 -3.80 3.65
N SER A 117 22.62 -2.88 2.68
CA SER A 117 21.48 -1.98 2.47
C SER A 117 20.22 -2.76 2.10
N MET A 118 20.34 -3.74 1.22
CA MET A 118 19.22 -4.60 0.83
C MET A 118 18.69 -5.40 2.02
N ALA A 119 19.56 -6.04 2.80
CA ALA A 119 19.16 -6.82 3.97
C ALA A 119 18.45 -5.94 5.02
N ILE A 120 19.00 -4.76 5.30
CA ILE A 120 18.41 -3.80 6.25
C ILE A 120 17.06 -3.29 5.72
N SER A 121 16.99 -2.85 4.46
CA SER A 121 15.76 -2.35 3.83
C SER A 121 14.67 -3.42 3.83
N PHE A 122 15.01 -4.65 3.46
CA PHE A 122 14.06 -5.75 3.44
C PHE A 122 13.54 -6.05 4.85
N SER A 123 14.43 -6.24 5.82
CA SER A 123 14.05 -6.59 7.19
C SER A 123 13.23 -5.50 7.86
N TYR A 124 13.64 -4.23 7.69
CA TYR A 124 12.93 -3.09 8.23
C TYR A 124 11.54 -2.93 7.61
N ASN A 125 11.44 -2.94 6.27
CA ASN A 125 10.17 -2.75 5.57
C ASN A 125 9.25 -3.97 5.63
N PHE A 126 9.76 -5.16 5.93
CA PHE A 126 8.91 -6.32 6.19
C PHE A 126 8.07 -6.12 7.45
N ILE A 127 8.67 -5.54 8.49
CA ILE A 127 7.98 -5.24 9.76
C ILE A 127 7.21 -3.93 9.64
N CYS A 128 7.84 -2.90 9.06
CA CYS A 128 7.31 -1.55 8.90
C CYS A 128 6.47 -1.44 7.62
N GLY A 129 5.18 -1.73 7.74
CA GLY A 129 4.20 -1.56 6.66
C GLY A 129 3.33 -2.80 6.48
N PRO A 130 3.71 -3.77 5.64
CA PRO A 130 2.82 -4.81 5.15
C PRO A 130 2.17 -5.65 6.25
N ILE A 131 2.91 -6.05 7.30
CA ILE A 131 2.34 -6.84 8.41
C ILE A 131 1.32 -6.02 9.22
N GLY A 132 1.67 -4.78 9.53
CA GLY A 132 0.91 -3.89 10.40
C GLY A 132 -0.25 -3.17 9.73
N GLU A 133 -0.21 -3.01 8.42
CA GLU A 133 -1.16 -2.21 7.68
C GLU A 133 -2.15 -3.07 6.88
N GLU A 134 -1.69 -4.12 6.21
CA GLU A 134 -2.51 -4.85 5.24
C GLU A 134 -3.68 -5.57 5.87
N SER A 135 -3.57 -6.08 7.10
CA SER A 135 -4.71 -6.71 7.78
C SER A 135 -5.87 -5.72 7.97
N GLY A 136 -5.54 -4.45 8.26
CA GLY A 136 -6.50 -3.37 8.40
C GLY A 136 -7.05 -2.89 7.05
N TRP A 137 -6.17 -2.47 6.15
CA TRP A 137 -6.57 -1.88 4.88
C TRP A 137 -7.12 -2.88 3.89
N ARG A 138 -6.42 -4.01 3.67
CA ARG A 138 -6.78 -5.03 2.66
C ARG A 138 -7.57 -6.18 3.27
N GLY A 139 -7.25 -6.59 4.48
CA GLY A 139 -7.95 -7.69 5.15
C GLY A 139 -9.36 -7.32 5.64
N PHE A 140 -9.53 -6.10 6.17
CA PHE A 140 -10.80 -5.65 6.74
C PHE A 140 -11.52 -4.62 5.87
N LEU A 141 -10.89 -3.50 5.53
CA LEU A 141 -11.58 -2.39 4.87
C LEU A 141 -11.89 -2.67 3.39
N HIS A 142 -10.97 -3.34 2.68
CA HIS A 142 -11.10 -3.64 1.24
C HIS A 142 -12.32 -4.46 0.86
N PRO A 143 -12.60 -5.62 1.48
CA PRO A 143 -13.76 -6.41 1.12
C PRO A 143 -15.08 -5.66 1.31
N ILE A 144 -15.14 -4.75 2.31
CA ILE A 144 -16.32 -3.92 2.57
C ILE A 144 -16.51 -2.87 1.47
N MET A 145 -15.43 -2.22 1.04
CA MET A 145 -15.48 -1.19 0.00
C MET A 145 -15.71 -1.79 -1.38
N GLU A 146 -15.05 -2.90 -1.69
CA GLU A 146 -15.24 -3.66 -2.92
C GLU A 146 -16.69 -4.13 -3.04
N LYS A 147 -17.26 -4.75 -1.98
CA LYS A 147 -18.65 -5.20 -1.99
C LYS A 147 -19.65 -4.05 -2.26
N ARG A 148 -19.34 -2.84 -1.79
CA ARG A 148 -20.24 -1.68 -1.89
C ARG A 148 -20.09 -0.89 -3.18
N TYR A 149 -18.86 -0.74 -3.69
CA TYR A 149 -18.54 0.17 -4.79
C TYR A 149 -17.93 -0.53 -6.01
N GLY A 150 -17.69 -1.83 -5.93
CA GLY A 150 -16.93 -2.61 -6.91
C GLY A 150 -15.42 -2.45 -6.73
N ILE A 151 -14.66 -3.30 -7.41
CA ILE A 151 -13.20 -3.40 -7.24
C ILE A 151 -12.47 -2.08 -7.54
N ILE A 152 -12.80 -1.40 -8.63
CA ILE A 152 -12.09 -0.18 -9.04
C ILE A 152 -12.39 0.99 -8.10
N LYS A 153 -13.67 1.34 -7.91
CA LYS A 153 -14.06 2.46 -7.03
C LYS A 153 -13.74 2.17 -5.56
N GLY A 154 -13.92 0.92 -5.11
CA GLY A 154 -13.55 0.49 -3.76
C GLY A 154 -12.05 0.65 -3.50
N SER A 155 -11.21 0.26 -4.46
CA SER A 155 -9.76 0.43 -4.37
C SER A 155 -9.33 1.90 -4.41
N LEU A 156 -9.97 2.74 -5.22
CA LEU A 156 -9.71 4.19 -5.25
C LEU A 156 -10.01 4.84 -3.90
N LEU A 157 -11.17 4.55 -3.32
CA LEU A 157 -11.56 5.10 -2.01
C LEU A 157 -10.59 4.68 -0.91
N ILE A 158 -10.18 3.41 -0.90
CA ILE A 158 -9.18 2.93 0.06
C ILE A 158 -7.82 3.53 -0.19
N GLY A 159 -7.42 3.70 -1.45
CA GLY A 159 -6.18 4.37 -1.82
C GLY A 159 -6.09 5.77 -1.25
N ILE A 160 -7.19 6.55 -1.35
CA ILE A 160 -7.26 7.89 -0.77
C ILE A 160 -7.22 7.84 0.76
N ILE A 161 -8.01 6.97 1.39
CA ILE A 161 -8.00 6.80 2.86
C ILE A 161 -6.61 6.37 3.34
N TRP A 162 -5.92 5.53 2.60
CA TRP A 162 -4.61 5.05 2.98
C TRP A 162 -3.54 6.11 2.75
N ALA A 163 -3.58 6.83 1.62
CA ALA A 163 -2.67 7.94 1.35
C ALA A 163 -2.80 9.06 2.39
N MET A 164 -4.03 9.51 2.68
CA MET A 164 -4.28 10.59 3.63
C MET A 164 -3.91 10.23 5.08
N TRP A 165 -3.81 8.94 5.40
CA TRP A 165 -3.30 8.50 6.70
C TRP A 165 -1.82 8.89 6.90
N HIS A 166 -1.07 9.11 5.82
CA HIS A 166 0.33 9.51 5.84
C HIS A 166 0.57 11.02 5.96
N ILE A 167 -0.48 11.86 6.06
CA ILE A 167 -0.36 13.32 6.16
C ILE A 167 0.73 13.75 7.16
N PRO A 168 0.79 13.21 8.39
CA PRO A 168 1.80 13.65 9.33
C PRO A 168 3.24 13.36 8.89
N LEU A 169 3.44 12.30 8.11
CA LEU A 169 4.75 11.94 7.57
C LEU A 169 5.20 12.93 6.50
N TRP A 170 4.27 13.50 5.74
CA TRP A 170 4.59 14.57 4.78
C TRP A 170 5.05 15.82 5.51
N LEU A 171 4.41 16.18 6.63
CA LEU A 171 4.76 17.35 7.42
C LEU A 171 6.17 17.26 8.05
N ILE A 172 6.66 16.04 8.33
CA ILE A 172 8.00 15.81 8.88
C ILE A 172 9.02 15.37 7.83
N SER A 173 8.66 15.41 6.54
CA SER A 173 9.55 14.99 5.43
C SER A 173 10.74 15.92 5.20
N GLY A 174 10.68 17.15 5.74
CA GLY A 174 11.65 18.21 5.49
C GLY A 174 11.30 19.14 4.32
N TYR A 175 10.31 18.78 3.48
CA TYR A 175 9.81 19.66 2.43
C TYR A 175 8.98 20.82 3.00
N LYS A 176 9.02 21.97 2.31
CA LYS A 176 8.28 23.20 2.68
C LYS A 176 7.68 23.87 1.44
N GLY A 177 6.68 24.73 1.64
CA GLY A 177 6.06 25.54 0.58
C GLY A 177 5.57 24.69 -0.60
N LEU A 178 5.88 25.11 -1.82
CA LEU A 178 5.47 24.42 -3.05
C LEU A 178 6.00 22.98 -3.12
N ASN A 179 7.21 22.71 -2.64
CA ASN A 179 7.78 21.35 -2.68
C ASN A 179 7.00 20.38 -1.79
N LEU A 180 6.51 20.84 -0.64
CA LEU A 180 5.65 20.02 0.23
C LEU A 180 4.33 19.71 -0.46
N LEU A 181 3.71 20.71 -1.08
CA LEU A 181 2.46 20.55 -1.81
C LEU A 181 2.60 19.54 -2.96
N LEU A 182 3.64 19.69 -3.79
CA LEU A 182 3.93 18.79 -4.91
C LEU A 182 4.23 17.37 -4.42
N TYR A 183 5.00 17.23 -3.32
CA TYR A 183 5.28 15.94 -2.72
C TYR A 183 4.00 15.25 -2.24
N SER A 184 3.15 15.97 -1.50
CA SER A 184 1.89 15.44 -0.98
C SER A 184 0.92 15.03 -2.10
N ILE A 185 0.75 15.86 -3.14
CA ILE A 185 -0.12 15.53 -4.28
C ILE A 185 0.39 14.29 -5.02
N SER A 186 1.69 14.26 -5.35
CA SER A 186 2.33 13.10 -6.00
C SER A 186 2.18 11.84 -5.14
N PHE A 187 2.37 11.94 -3.83
CA PHE A 187 2.18 10.82 -2.90
C PHE A 187 0.74 10.31 -2.95
N ILE A 188 -0.26 11.19 -2.86
CA ILE A 188 -1.69 10.80 -2.90
C ILE A 188 -2.02 10.05 -4.18
N ILE A 189 -1.62 10.59 -5.33
CA ILE A 189 -1.95 10.00 -6.63
C ILE A 189 -1.21 8.66 -6.79
N CYS A 190 0.09 8.61 -6.50
CA CYS A 190 0.90 7.39 -6.59
C CYS A 190 0.34 6.28 -5.69
N VAL A 191 0.10 6.56 -4.41
CA VAL A 191 -0.36 5.56 -3.44
C VAL A 191 -1.79 5.11 -3.76
N THR A 192 -2.63 6.02 -4.28
CA THR A 192 -3.98 5.64 -4.73
C THR A 192 -3.92 4.74 -5.97
N ALA A 193 -3.08 5.05 -6.94
CA ALA A 193 -2.88 4.21 -8.13
C ALA A 193 -2.32 2.83 -7.74
N PHE A 194 -1.34 2.80 -6.82
CA PHE A 194 -0.83 1.56 -6.26
C PHE A 194 -1.91 0.75 -5.53
N ALA A 195 -2.79 1.42 -4.77
CA ALA A 195 -3.93 0.79 -4.10
C ALA A 195 -4.95 0.15 -5.08
N VAL A 196 -5.09 0.70 -6.29
CA VAL A 196 -5.89 0.08 -7.36
C VAL A 196 -5.23 -1.20 -7.87
N ILE A 197 -3.92 -1.15 -8.16
CA ILE A 197 -3.17 -2.30 -8.67
C ILE A 197 -3.22 -3.45 -7.65
N ILE A 198 -2.85 -3.19 -6.40
CA ILE A 198 -2.86 -4.20 -5.33
C ILE A 198 -4.27 -4.75 -5.06
N GLY A 199 -5.31 -3.92 -5.18
CA GLY A 199 -6.70 -4.36 -5.06
C GLY A 199 -7.10 -5.36 -6.13
N ILE A 200 -6.79 -5.07 -7.38
CA ILE A 200 -7.04 -5.97 -8.51
C ILE A 200 -6.32 -7.31 -8.29
N PHE A 201 -5.03 -7.30 -7.96
CA PHE A 201 -4.30 -8.54 -7.68
C PHE A 201 -4.85 -9.28 -6.46
N TYR A 202 -5.30 -8.55 -5.43
CA TYR A 202 -5.92 -9.15 -4.25
C TYR A 202 -7.19 -9.91 -4.61
N LYS A 203 -8.07 -9.33 -5.43
CA LYS A 203 -9.30 -9.97 -5.91
C LYS A 203 -9.03 -11.30 -6.62
N HIS A 204 -8.03 -11.33 -7.50
CA HIS A 204 -7.71 -12.53 -8.31
C HIS A 204 -7.01 -13.64 -7.54
N ASN A 205 -6.27 -13.32 -6.47
CA ASN A 205 -5.54 -14.33 -5.68
C ASN A 205 -6.32 -14.73 -4.41
N ASN A 206 -7.10 -13.80 -3.85
CA ASN A 206 -7.80 -13.92 -2.57
C ASN A 206 -6.88 -14.47 -1.46
N ASN A 207 -5.65 -13.95 -1.45
CA ASN A 207 -4.63 -14.20 -0.42
C ASN A 207 -3.96 -12.88 -0.05
N LEU A 208 -4.05 -12.51 1.22
CA LEU A 208 -3.51 -11.25 1.75
C LEU A 208 -1.98 -11.17 1.62
N PHE A 209 -1.29 -12.31 1.60
CA PHE A 209 0.16 -12.34 1.43
C PHE A 209 0.61 -11.68 0.12
N VAL A 210 -0.19 -11.78 -0.96
CA VAL A 210 0.14 -11.12 -2.23
C VAL A 210 0.15 -9.61 -2.06
N THR A 211 -0.78 -9.05 -1.29
CA THR A 211 -0.82 -7.60 -1.03
C THR A 211 0.34 -7.18 -0.13
N MET A 212 0.61 -7.95 0.92
CA MET A 212 1.78 -7.75 1.79
C MET A 212 3.08 -7.77 1.01
N TRP A 213 3.23 -8.68 0.05
CA TRP A 213 4.42 -8.79 -0.78
C TRP A 213 4.58 -7.61 -1.74
N MET A 214 3.50 -7.18 -2.39
CA MET A 214 3.54 -6.01 -3.27
C MET A 214 3.89 -4.74 -2.50
N HIS A 215 3.29 -4.54 -1.33
CA HIS A 215 3.59 -3.43 -0.44
C HIS A 215 5.05 -3.50 0.05
N LEU A 216 5.53 -4.68 0.43
CA LEU A 216 6.94 -4.88 0.78
C LEU A 216 7.88 -4.47 -0.35
N ILE A 217 7.65 -4.92 -1.58
CA ILE A 217 8.52 -4.57 -2.72
C ILE A 217 8.52 -3.05 -2.93
N PHE A 218 7.35 -2.41 -2.88
CA PHE A 218 7.26 -0.95 -3.02
C PHE A 218 8.12 -0.21 -1.98
N ASN A 219 7.99 -0.57 -0.70
CA ASN A 219 8.75 0.05 0.38
C ASN A 219 10.24 -0.32 0.33
N PHE A 220 10.55 -1.58 0.04
CA PHE A 220 11.91 -2.07 -0.13
C PHE A 220 12.64 -1.29 -1.21
N SER A 221 12.02 -1.13 -2.38
CA SER A 221 12.54 -0.35 -3.51
C SER A 221 12.79 1.11 -3.12
N LEU A 222 11.83 1.77 -2.46
CA LEU A 222 12.05 3.12 -1.94
C LEU A 222 13.19 3.19 -0.91
N GLY A 223 13.37 2.16 -0.08
CA GLY A 223 14.48 2.08 0.86
C GLY A 223 15.86 1.89 0.22
N LEU A 224 15.94 1.45 -1.04
CA LEU A 224 17.20 1.39 -1.80
C LEU A 224 17.54 2.72 -2.48
N TYR A 225 16.56 3.61 -2.62
CA TYR A 225 16.70 4.89 -3.28
C TYR A 225 17.26 5.95 -2.33
N LYS A 226 18.32 6.63 -2.77
CA LYS A 226 19.04 7.68 -2.02
C LYS A 226 18.81 9.09 -2.56
N GLY A 227 18.24 9.22 -3.75
CA GLY A 227 18.02 10.50 -4.41
C GLY A 227 16.89 11.32 -3.76
N ASN A 228 16.51 12.41 -4.43
CA ASN A 228 15.41 13.25 -3.96
C ASN A 228 14.05 12.52 -4.07
N LEU A 229 13.32 12.41 -2.95
CA LEU A 229 12.04 11.70 -2.90
C LEU A 229 10.94 12.41 -3.70
N LEU A 230 10.94 13.74 -3.79
CA LEU A 230 9.99 14.49 -4.62
C LEU A 230 10.16 14.13 -6.10
N HIS A 231 11.40 14.04 -6.59
CA HIS A 231 11.67 13.60 -7.96
C HIS A 231 11.14 12.17 -8.19
N MET A 232 11.44 11.28 -7.24
CA MET A 232 10.99 9.88 -7.32
C MET A 232 9.47 9.75 -7.31
N PHE A 233 8.77 10.40 -6.39
CA PHE A 233 7.31 10.36 -6.30
C PHE A 233 6.63 11.03 -7.51
N THR A 234 7.25 12.04 -8.11
CA THR A 234 6.75 12.67 -9.34
C THR A 234 6.75 11.67 -10.49
N ILE A 235 7.86 10.94 -10.69
CA ILE A 235 7.95 9.92 -11.75
C ILE A 235 7.08 8.70 -11.42
N PHE A 236 7.10 8.23 -10.18
CA PHE A 236 6.23 7.15 -9.71
C PHE A 236 4.76 7.46 -9.95
N THR A 237 4.32 8.68 -9.71
CA THR A 237 2.93 9.09 -9.97
C THR A 237 2.53 8.79 -11.41
N MET A 238 3.34 9.20 -12.38
CA MET A 238 3.08 8.96 -13.79
C MET A 238 3.04 7.46 -14.10
N LEU A 239 4.07 6.71 -13.68
CA LEU A 239 4.21 5.30 -13.98
C LEU A 239 3.11 4.44 -13.34
N TYR A 240 2.80 4.68 -12.07
CA TYR A 240 1.76 3.93 -11.35
C TYR A 240 0.36 4.29 -11.85
N VAL A 241 0.09 5.52 -12.27
CA VAL A 241 -1.19 5.88 -12.91
C VAL A 241 -1.34 5.13 -14.24
N VAL A 242 -0.33 5.13 -15.09
CA VAL A 242 -0.36 4.40 -16.36
C VAL A 242 -0.54 2.90 -16.12
N ALA A 243 0.21 2.32 -15.19
CA ALA A 243 0.07 0.91 -14.82
C ALA A 243 -1.34 0.61 -14.28
N ALA A 244 -1.86 1.44 -13.37
CA ALA A 244 -3.21 1.27 -12.82
C ALA A 244 -4.28 1.35 -13.92
N MET A 245 -4.17 2.30 -14.85
CA MET A 245 -5.07 2.37 -16.01
C MET A 245 -5.01 1.10 -16.85
N GLY A 246 -3.82 0.59 -17.14
CA GLY A 246 -3.63 -0.68 -17.85
C GLY A 246 -4.33 -1.85 -17.14
N PHE A 247 -4.13 -1.99 -15.83
CA PHE A 247 -4.78 -3.03 -15.03
C PHE A 247 -6.30 -2.84 -14.91
N VAL A 248 -6.79 -1.61 -14.84
CA VAL A 248 -8.24 -1.30 -14.86
C VAL A 248 -8.86 -1.72 -16.19
N LEU A 249 -8.20 -1.45 -17.31
CA LEU A 249 -8.66 -1.86 -18.63
C LEU A 249 -8.65 -3.39 -18.76
N TRP A 250 -7.59 -4.04 -18.27
CA TRP A 250 -7.51 -5.50 -18.19
C TRP A 250 -8.64 -6.09 -17.35
N GLU A 251 -8.91 -5.57 -16.16
CA GLU A 251 -9.99 -6.01 -15.27
C GLU A 251 -11.38 -5.84 -15.94
N LYS A 252 -11.61 -4.70 -16.59
CA LYS A 252 -12.86 -4.46 -17.35
C LYS A 252 -13.02 -5.45 -18.51
N LYS A 253 -11.92 -5.86 -19.15
CA LYS A 253 -11.95 -6.87 -20.22
C LYS A 253 -12.31 -8.25 -19.66
N GLN A 254 -11.71 -8.67 -18.55
CA GLN A 254 -12.02 -9.95 -17.90
C GLN A 254 -13.49 -10.05 -17.49
N HIS A 255 -14.03 -8.99 -16.90
CA HIS A 255 -15.45 -8.95 -16.51
C HIS A 255 -16.41 -9.07 -17.69
N ARG A 256 -16.08 -8.47 -18.85
CA ARG A 256 -16.91 -8.61 -20.06
C ARG A 256 -16.85 -10.04 -20.61
N ILE A 257 -15.67 -10.65 -20.63
CA ILE A 257 -15.50 -12.04 -21.10
C ILE A 257 -16.34 -12.99 -20.24
N SER A 258 -16.30 -12.85 -18.91
CA SER A 258 -17.07 -13.72 -18.00
C SER A 258 -18.58 -13.54 -18.14
N GLN A 259 -19.06 -12.32 -18.41
CA GLN A 259 -20.49 -12.10 -18.66
C GLN A 259 -20.95 -12.72 -19.99
N ASN A 260 -20.14 -12.58 -21.04
CA ASN A 260 -20.46 -13.15 -22.34
C ASN A 260 -20.44 -14.69 -22.32
N SER A 261 -19.53 -15.31 -21.57
CA SER A 261 -19.50 -16.78 -21.47
C SER A 261 -20.75 -17.35 -20.80
N VAL A 262 -21.30 -16.66 -19.80
CA VAL A 262 -22.56 -17.07 -19.12
C VAL A 262 -23.74 -16.97 -20.09
N LEU A 263 -23.84 -15.87 -20.85
CA LEU A 263 -24.90 -15.68 -21.83
C LEU A 263 -24.87 -16.74 -22.95
N VAL A 264 -23.67 -17.17 -23.39
CA VAL A 264 -23.54 -18.22 -24.41
C VAL A 264 -23.94 -19.59 -23.86
N THR A 265 -23.62 -19.90 -22.59
CA THR A 265 -24.03 -21.18 -21.98
C THR A 265 -25.54 -21.26 -21.72
N ASP A 266 -26.23 -20.14 -21.54
CA ASP A 266 -27.69 -20.10 -21.34
C ASP A 266 -28.49 -20.23 -22.66
N LEU A 267 -27.83 -20.15 -23.83
CA LEU A 267 -28.46 -20.29 -25.15
C LEU A 267 -28.56 -21.73 -25.65
N TRP A 268 -27.95 -22.70 -24.96
CA TRP A 268 -28.05 -24.12 -25.31
C TRP A 268 -29.04 -24.82 -24.39
N PRO A 269 -30.12 -25.44 -24.90
CA PRO A 269 -31.06 -26.18 -24.05
C PRO A 269 -30.35 -27.38 -23.42
N ARG A 270 -30.57 -27.57 -22.11
CA ARG A 270 -30.02 -28.70 -21.34
C ARG A 270 -30.54 -30.05 -21.82
#